data_AF-A0A1Q5PFR3-F1
#
_entry.id   AF-A0A1Q5PFR3-F1
#
_cell.length_a   1.000
_cell.length_b   1.000
_cell.length_c   1.000
_cell.angle_alpha   90.00
_cell.angle_beta   90.00
_cell.angle_gamma   90.00
#
_symmetry.space_group_name_H-M   'P 1'
#
loop_
_entity.id
_entity.type
_entity.pdbx_description
1 polymer ?
#
loop_
_entity_poly.entity_id
_entity_poly.type
_entity_poly.pdbx_seq_one_letter_code
_entity_poly.pdbx_strand_id
1 'polypeptide(L)'
;MKKLILALSAMAVLTACATQKQATGSNQAIGDTRTAAVAHLDDRTYRLTAQTDDKTYGYEQQNAIKVGGAREQSGPLNERRFLNALLGPNGEAVGYYREGSCCAFDTPNGLFGNAGMLDLYKVYWEGGTDTLSLYLNMYDEGDLLIPVGFTARKE
;
A
#
# COMPACT_ATOMS: atom_id res chain seq x y z
N MET A 1 52.86 -27.95 55.67
CA MET A 1 51.56 -28.64 55.83
C MET A 1 50.48 -27.80 55.18
N LYS A 2 49.56 -28.48 54.47
CA LYS A 2 48.27 -28.02 53.91
C LYS A 2 48.31 -27.13 52.66
N LYS A 3 48.05 -27.84 51.56
CA LYS A 3 47.51 -27.37 50.27
C LYS A 3 46.26 -26.52 50.48
N LEU A 4 46.05 -25.49 49.67
CA LEU A 4 44.71 -25.13 49.22
C LEU A 4 44.80 -24.52 47.82
N ILE A 5 44.35 -25.32 46.86
CA ILE A 5 44.07 -24.94 45.48
C ILE A 5 42.80 -24.10 45.52
N LEU A 6 42.83 -22.87 45.02
CA LEU A 6 41.63 -22.11 44.70
C LEU A 6 41.54 -21.97 43.18
N ALA A 7 40.65 -22.77 42.60
CA ALA A 7 40.14 -22.60 41.25
C ALA A 7 38.99 -21.58 41.31
N LEU A 8 39.05 -20.52 40.50
CA LEU A 8 37.91 -19.66 40.16
C LEU A 8 38.16 -19.14 38.74
N SER A 9 37.59 -19.82 37.74
CA SER A 9 36.30 -19.53 37.11
C SER A 9 36.47 -18.59 35.92
N ALA A 10 36.70 -19.20 34.75
CA ALA A 10 36.64 -18.52 33.46
C ALA A 10 35.19 -18.11 33.18
N MET A 11 34.92 -16.81 33.27
CA MET A 11 33.63 -16.22 32.91
C MET A 11 33.57 -16.14 31.37
N ALA A 12 33.02 -17.17 30.73
CA ALA A 12 32.72 -17.16 29.31
C ALA A 12 31.53 -16.22 29.06
N VAL A 13 31.81 -15.06 28.45
CA VAL A 13 30.77 -14.12 28.02
C VAL A 13 30.19 -14.62 26.71
N LEU A 14 29.05 -15.31 26.79
CA LEU A 14 28.24 -15.62 25.61
C LEU A 14 27.42 -14.37 25.26
N THR A 15 27.91 -13.58 24.30
CA THR A 15 27.10 -12.55 23.64
C THR A 15 26.05 -13.24 22.75
N ALA A 16 24.87 -13.47 23.31
CA ALA A 16 23.71 -13.85 22.52
C ALA A 16 23.22 -12.62 21.74
N CYS A 17 23.48 -12.59 20.43
CA CYS A 17 22.75 -11.73 19.51
C CYS A 17 21.32 -12.25 19.42
N ALA A 18 20.44 -11.80 20.33
CA ALA A 18 19.01 -11.99 20.18
C ALA A 18 18.56 -11.16 18.98
N THR A 19 18.33 -11.82 17.85
CA THR A 19 17.54 -11.23 16.76
C THR A 19 16.17 -10.94 17.34
N GLN A 20 15.85 -9.67 17.59
CA GLN A 20 14.49 -9.25 17.84
C GLN A 20 13.68 -9.56 16.58
N LYS A 21 13.00 -10.70 16.58
CA LYS A 21 11.88 -10.94 15.68
C LYS A 21 10.85 -9.87 16.03
N GLN A 22 10.78 -8.86 15.19
CA GLN A 22 9.79 -7.80 15.32
C GLN A 22 8.43 -8.48 15.24
N ALA A 23 7.77 -8.60 16.39
CA ALA A 23 6.40 -9.01 16.43
C ALA A 23 5.62 -7.90 15.73
N THR A 24 5.20 -8.15 14.49
CA THR A 24 4.13 -7.41 13.83
C THR A 24 2.86 -7.69 14.61
N GLY A 25 2.70 -7.00 15.75
CA GLY A 25 1.38 -6.78 16.31
C GLY A 25 0.59 -6.05 15.25
N SER A 26 -0.48 -6.69 14.76
CA SER A 26 -1.38 -6.07 13.80
C SER A 26 -2.09 -4.87 14.46
N ASN A 27 -1.45 -3.71 14.38
CA ASN A 27 -2.13 -2.41 14.44
C ASN A 27 -2.95 -2.18 13.15
N GLN A 28 -3.58 -3.24 12.59
CA GLN A 28 -4.48 -3.05 11.44
C GLN A 28 -5.70 -2.30 11.93
N ALA A 29 -6.09 -1.23 11.22
CA ALA A 29 -7.36 -0.60 11.51
C ALA A 29 -8.46 -1.62 11.30
N ILE A 30 -9.57 -1.41 12.01
CA ILE A 30 -10.85 -1.88 11.52
C ILE A 30 -10.98 -1.33 10.07
N GLY A 31 -11.33 -2.16 9.08
CA GLY A 31 -11.45 -1.74 7.68
C GLY A 31 -10.21 -1.95 6.79
N ASP A 32 -9.01 -2.07 7.38
CA ASP A 32 -7.79 -2.42 6.65
C ASP A 32 -7.77 -3.91 6.33
N THR A 33 -7.54 -4.25 5.07
CA THR A 33 -7.46 -5.63 4.56
C THR A 33 -6.12 -5.97 3.92
N ARG A 34 -5.15 -5.04 3.93
CA ARG A 34 -3.81 -5.26 3.36
C ARG A 34 -3.09 -6.40 4.07
N THR A 35 -2.59 -7.38 3.30
CA THR A 35 -1.91 -8.56 3.82
C THR A 35 -0.39 -8.47 3.69
N ALA A 36 0.11 -7.61 2.79
CA ALA A 36 1.53 -7.40 2.55
C ALA A 36 1.90 -5.91 2.51
N ALA A 37 3.11 -5.59 2.98
CA ALA A 37 3.67 -4.26 2.82
C ALA A 37 3.90 -3.95 1.33
N VAL A 38 3.61 -2.73 0.91
CA VAL A 38 3.79 -2.28 -0.47
C VAL A 38 5.19 -1.71 -0.62
N ALA A 39 6.00 -2.29 -1.50
CA ALA A 39 7.31 -1.76 -1.84
C ALA A 39 7.19 -0.51 -2.73
N HIS A 40 8.26 0.29 -2.78
CA HIS A 40 8.35 1.50 -3.59
C HIS A 40 9.37 1.31 -4.72
N LEU A 41 9.12 1.91 -5.89
CA LEU A 41 10.17 2.16 -6.89
C LEU A 41 10.97 3.40 -6.48
N ASP A 42 10.25 4.42 -6.03
CA ASP A 42 10.76 5.67 -5.47
C ASP A 42 9.73 6.29 -4.51
N ASP A 43 10.03 7.46 -3.94
CA ASP A 43 9.15 8.14 -2.98
C ASP A 43 7.76 8.52 -3.53
N ARG A 44 7.59 8.51 -4.85
CA ARG A 44 6.39 8.91 -5.58
C ARG A 44 5.75 7.78 -6.39
N THR A 45 6.26 6.56 -6.31
CA THR A 45 5.78 5.44 -7.15
C THR A 45 5.81 4.12 -6.39
N TYR A 46 4.67 3.42 -6.33
CA TYR A 46 4.62 2.06 -5.77
C TYR A 46 5.20 1.02 -6.74
N ARG A 47 5.74 -0.07 -6.18
CA ARG A 47 6.10 -1.28 -6.93
C ARG A 47 4.93 -2.26 -6.88
N LEU A 48 4.10 -2.27 -7.92
CA LEU A 48 2.98 -3.21 -8.06
C LEU A 48 3.49 -4.50 -8.71
N THR A 49 3.17 -5.66 -8.13
CA THR A 49 3.67 -6.96 -8.59
C THR A 49 2.58 -7.99 -8.90
N ALA A 50 1.36 -7.74 -8.45
CA ALA A 50 0.23 -8.67 -8.61
C ALA A 50 -0.82 -8.08 -9.54
N GLN A 51 -1.20 -8.83 -10.56
CA GLN A 51 -2.30 -8.51 -11.46
C GLN A 51 -3.58 -9.21 -11.01
N THR A 52 -4.74 -8.57 -11.21
CA THR A 52 -6.05 -9.17 -10.96
C THR A 52 -6.79 -9.46 -12.27
N ASP A 53 -7.66 -10.46 -12.28
CA ASP A 53 -8.65 -10.73 -13.33
C ASP A 53 -10.04 -10.16 -13.00
N ASP A 54 -10.22 -9.63 -11.79
CA ASP A 54 -11.44 -8.94 -11.36
C ASP A 54 -11.60 -7.62 -12.11
N LYS A 55 -12.56 -7.60 -13.03
CA LYS A 55 -12.88 -6.44 -13.89
C LYS A 55 -13.50 -5.27 -13.12
N THR A 56 -13.90 -5.46 -11.87
CA THR A 56 -14.50 -4.41 -11.04
C THR A 56 -13.47 -3.65 -10.21
N TYR A 57 -12.27 -4.24 -10.02
CA TYR A 57 -11.24 -3.66 -9.16
C TYR A 57 -10.77 -2.29 -9.66
N GLY A 58 -11.01 -1.27 -8.85
CA GLY A 58 -10.77 0.14 -9.16
C GLY A 58 -11.81 0.77 -10.09
N TYR A 59 -12.59 0.00 -10.84
CA TYR A 59 -13.58 0.50 -11.80
C TYR A 59 -14.98 0.70 -11.20
N GLU A 60 -15.25 0.06 -10.06
CA GLU A 60 -16.51 0.20 -9.32
C GLU A 60 -16.27 0.77 -7.92
N GLN A 61 -17.22 1.56 -7.43
CA GLN A 61 -17.12 2.22 -6.11
C GLN A 61 -16.96 1.20 -4.97
N GLN A 62 -17.66 0.08 -5.08
CA GLN A 62 -17.66 -0.99 -4.07
C GLN A 62 -16.34 -1.77 -4.05
N ASN A 63 -15.55 -1.68 -5.11
CA ASN A 63 -14.24 -2.31 -5.25
C ASN A 63 -13.15 -1.29 -5.54
N ALA A 64 -13.23 -0.13 -4.88
CA ALA A 64 -12.26 0.94 -5.00
C ALA A 64 -10.86 0.51 -4.52
N ILE A 65 -9.82 1.10 -5.12
CA ILE A 65 -8.43 0.82 -4.78
C ILE A 65 -8.11 1.45 -3.42
N LYS A 66 -7.95 0.61 -2.39
CA LYS A 66 -7.65 0.99 -1.01
C LYS A 66 -6.16 1.30 -0.82
N VAL A 67 -5.75 2.48 -1.27
CA VAL A 67 -4.37 2.95 -1.10
C VAL A 67 -4.05 3.29 0.35
N GLY A 68 -5.04 3.76 1.11
CA GLY A 68 -4.92 4.15 2.52
C GLY A 68 -3.98 5.33 2.72
N GLY A 69 -3.58 5.55 3.98
CA GLY A 69 -2.70 6.67 4.37
C GLY A 69 -3.40 7.78 5.16
N ALA A 70 -4.62 7.57 5.65
CA ALA A 70 -5.31 8.54 6.52
C ALA A 70 -4.51 8.82 7.80
N ARG A 71 -3.94 7.79 8.43
CA ARG A 71 -3.18 7.91 9.69
C ARG A 71 -1.89 8.70 9.52
N GLU A 72 -1.16 8.41 8.45
CA GLU A 72 0.12 9.03 8.13
C GLU A 72 -0.06 10.36 7.38
N GLN A 73 -1.31 10.80 7.16
CA GLN A 73 -1.65 11.97 6.33
C GLN A 73 -1.04 11.90 4.93
N SER A 74 -0.86 10.67 4.42
CA SER A 74 -0.25 10.36 3.13
C SER A 74 -1.27 9.94 2.08
N GLY A 75 -2.56 9.88 2.41
CA GLY A 75 -3.65 9.47 1.53
C GLY A 75 -3.54 9.98 0.08
N PRO A 76 -3.60 11.31 -0.15
CA PRO A 76 -3.46 11.86 -1.50
C PRO A 76 -2.13 11.53 -2.17
N LEU A 77 -1.05 11.38 -1.40
CA LEU A 77 0.26 10.97 -1.94
C LEU A 77 0.24 9.50 -2.37
N ASN A 78 -0.40 8.61 -1.61
CA ASN A 78 -0.52 7.20 -1.91
C ASN A 78 -1.39 6.94 -3.15
N GLU A 79 -2.43 7.75 -3.36
CA GLU A 79 -3.20 7.73 -4.61
C GLU A 79 -2.31 7.99 -5.82
N ARG A 80 -1.52 9.07 -5.76
CA ARG A 80 -0.56 9.41 -6.82
C ARG A 80 0.52 8.36 -6.98
N ARG A 81 1.01 7.75 -5.89
CA ARG A 81 1.98 6.64 -5.93
C ARG A 81 1.45 5.43 -6.68
N PHE A 82 0.18 5.09 -6.47
CA PHE A 82 -0.47 4.01 -7.19
C PHE A 82 -0.64 4.35 -8.67
N LEU A 83 -1.17 5.54 -8.98
CA LEU A 83 -1.39 5.97 -10.37
C LEU A 83 -0.08 6.11 -11.16
N ASN A 84 0.98 6.62 -10.54
CA ASN A 84 2.31 6.70 -11.16
C ASN A 84 2.90 5.32 -11.49
N ALA A 85 2.50 4.28 -10.76
CA ALA A 85 2.98 2.93 -10.99
C ALA A 85 2.32 2.26 -12.20
N LEU A 86 1.18 2.75 -12.65
CA LEU A 86 0.45 2.19 -13.77
C LEU A 86 1.10 2.55 -15.12
N LEU A 87 0.92 1.65 -16.07
CA LEU A 87 1.21 1.83 -17.49
C LEU A 87 0.01 1.31 -18.29
N GLY A 88 -0.14 1.78 -19.52
CA GLY A 88 -1.15 1.28 -20.44
C GLY A 88 -1.00 -0.22 -20.73
N PRO A 89 -1.94 -0.82 -21.47
CA PRO A 89 -1.96 -2.26 -21.75
C PRO A 89 -0.71 -2.78 -22.46
N ASN A 90 0.03 -1.92 -23.19
CA ASN A 90 1.26 -2.26 -23.88
C ASN A 90 2.50 -1.56 -23.27
N GLY A 91 2.38 -1.00 -22.07
CA GLY A 91 3.48 -0.31 -21.38
C GLY A 91 3.53 1.20 -21.64
N GLU A 92 2.48 1.79 -22.20
CA GLU A 92 2.40 3.23 -22.47
C GLU A 92 2.46 4.04 -21.17
N ALA A 93 3.08 5.23 -21.23
CA ALA A 93 3.02 6.15 -20.11
C ALA A 93 1.57 6.65 -19.94
N VAL A 94 1.02 6.45 -18.74
CA VAL A 94 -0.31 6.97 -18.39
C VAL A 94 -0.22 8.41 -17.89
N GLY A 95 -1.17 9.23 -18.31
CA GLY A 95 -1.52 10.50 -17.67
C GLY A 95 -2.78 10.32 -16.83
N TYR A 96 -2.94 11.20 -15.83
CA TYR A 96 -4.16 11.21 -15.02
C TYR A 96 -4.49 12.61 -14.50
N TYR A 97 -5.76 12.84 -14.20
CA TYR A 97 -6.23 13.97 -13.41
C TYR A 97 -7.32 13.52 -12.46
N ARG A 98 -7.48 14.25 -11.36
CA ARG A 98 -8.53 14.01 -10.39
C ARG A 98 -9.80 14.72 -10.84
N GLU A 99 -10.87 13.98 -11.09
CA GLU A 99 -12.19 14.53 -11.42
C GLU A 99 -12.79 15.21 -10.19
N GLY A 100 -12.63 14.59 -9.01
CA GLY A 100 -13.16 15.11 -7.76
C GLY A 100 -13.31 14.03 -6.70
N SER A 101 -13.78 14.44 -5.52
CA SER A 101 -14.30 13.49 -4.54
C SER A 101 -15.74 13.12 -4.91
N CYS A 102 -16.09 11.87 -4.70
CA CYS A 102 -17.42 11.34 -4.91
C CYS A 102 -17.77 10.32 -3.83
N CYS A 103 -18.97 9.75 -3.96
CA CYS A 103 -19.26 8.42 -3.43
C CYS A 103 -19.00 8.31 -1.92
N ALA A 104 -19.94 8.86 -1.15
CA ALA A 104 -19.90 8.69 0.30
C ALA A 104 -19.97 7.21 0.67
N PHE A 105 -19.12 6.79 1.60
CA PHE A 105 -19.09 5.43 2.11
C PHE A 105 -18.69 5.40 3.57
N ASP A 106 -19.07 4.33 4.26
CA ASP A 106 -18.71 4.13 5.66
C ASP A 106 -17.27 3.61 5.77
N THR A 107 -16.46 4.27 6.59
CA THR A 107 -15.11 3.83 6.94
C THR A 107 -14.79 4.23 8.38
N PRO A 108 -14.23 3.32 9.19
CA PRO A 108 -13.76 3.65 10.54
C PRO A 108 -12.51 4.54 10.54
N ASN A 109 -11.87 4.74 9.38
CA ASN A 109 -10.69 5.59 9.20
C ASN A 109 -11.06 6.99 8.69
N GLY A 110 -12.35 7.33 8.65
CA GLY A 110 -12.84 8.65 8.28
C GLY A 110 -12.31 9.77 9.20
N LEU A 111 -12.03 10.95 8.63
CA LEU A 111 -11.55 12.10 9.40
C LEU A 111 -12.66 12.75 10.26
N PHE A 112 -13.93 12.59 9.85
CA PHE A 112 -15.09 13.17 10.52
C PHE A 112 -16.17 12.10 10.74
N GLY A 113 -16.05 11.35 11.84
CA GLY A 113 -16.90 10.20 12.09
C GLY A 113 -16.54 9.00 11.21
N ASN A 114 -17.46 8.04 11.08
CA ASN A 114 -17.22 6.78 10.37
C ASN A 114 -17.53 6.90 8.86
N ALA A 115 -17.20 8.03 8.23
CA ALA A 115 -17.53 8.28 6.84
C ALA A 115 -16.35 8.88 6.06
N GLY A 116 -16.26 8.52 4.78
CA GLY A 116 -15.29 9.02 3.82
C GLY A 116 -15.93 9.29 2.46
N MET A 117 -15.17 9.94 1.60
CA MET A 117 -15.50 10.15 0.18
C MET A 117 -14.39 9.53 -0.66
N LEU A 118 -14.74 8.70 -1.63
CA LEU A 118 -13.76 8.19 -2.60
C LEU A 118 -13.27 9.33 -3.49
N ASP A 119 -12.08 9.16 -4.07
CA ASP A 119 -11.59 10.05 -5.11
C ASP A 119 -11.69 9.37 -6.48
N LEU A 120 -12.30 10.09 -7.43
CA LEU A 120 -12.44 9.64 -8.81
C LEU A 120 -11.32 10.25 -9.65
N TYR A 121 -10.48 9.39 -10.20
CA TYR A 121 -9.42 9.76 -11.13
C TYR A 121 -9.78 9.35 -12.55
N LYS A 122 -9.43 10.22 -13.50
CA LYS A 122 -9.46 9.94 -14.93
C LYS A 122 -8.05 9.57 -15.38
N VAL A 123 -7.91 8.42 -16.03
CA VAL A 123 -6.63 7.86 -16.48
C VAL A 123 -6.69 7.63 -17.98
N TYR A 124 -5.63 8.03 -18.68
CA TYR A 124 -5.50 7.93 -20.13
C TYR A 124 -4.04 7.69 -20.52
N TRP A 125 -3.78 7.31 -21.76
CA TRP A 125 -2.43 7.19 -22.32
C TRP A 125 -2.44 7.59 -23.79
N GLU A 126 -1.26 7.91 -24.33
CA GLU A 126 -1.11 8.28 -25.73
C GLU A 126 -1.51 7.11 -26.65
N GLY A 127 -2.32 7.40 -27.67
CA GLY A 127 -2.89 6.38 -28.56
C GLY A 127 -4.11 5.65 -27.99
N GLY A 128 -4.46 5.87 -26.71
CA GLY A 128 -5.73 5.41 -26.14
C GLY A 128 -6.91 6.20 -26.69
N THR A 129 -8.01 5.53 -27.01
CA THR A 129 -9.24 6.18 -27.49
C THR A 129 -10.19 6.59 -26.38
N ASP A 130 -9.99 6.04 -25.17
CA ASP A 130 -10.88 6.23 -24.02
C ASP A 130 -10.13 6.79 -22.81
N THR A 131 -10.88 7.48 -21.94
CA THR A 131 -10.44 7.88 -20.61
C THR A 131 -11.12 6.99 -19.58
N LEU A 132 -10.34 6.22 -18.84
CA LEU A 132 -10.83 5.30 -17.83
C LEU A 132 -11.05 6.02 -16.50
N SER A 133 -12.01 5.53 -15.71
CA SER A 133 -12.31 6.05 -14.38
C SER A 133 -11.83 5.06 -13.32
N LEU A 134 -11.01 5.52 -12.38
CA LEU A 134 -10.58 4.73 -11.23
C LEU A 134 -11.06 5.39 -9.93
N TYR A 135 -11.67 4.59 -9.06
CA TYR A 135 -12.08 4.97 -7.71
C TYR A 135 -10.99 4.60 -6.73
N LEU A 136 -10.49 5.57 -5.98
CA LEU A 136 -9.44 5.39 -4.98
C LEU A 136 -9.98 5.72 -3.59
N ASN A 137 -9.57 4.90 -2.63
CA ASN A 137 -9.87 5.04 -1.21
C ASN A 137 -8.56 5.34 -0.47
N MET A 138 -8.41 6.60 -0.04
CA MET A 138 -7.26 7.08 0.74
C MET A 138 -7.37 6.85 2.25
N TYR A 139 -8.46 6.25 2.73
CA TYR A 139 -8.73 6.02 4.14
C TYR A 139 -8.29 4.63 4.58
N ASP A 140 -8.80 3.61 3.90
CA ASP A 140 -8.56 2.20 4.24
C ASP A 140 -7.40 1.62 3.42
N GLU A 141 -6.71 0.66 4.00
CA GLU A 141 -5.63 -0.07 3.33
C GLU A 141 -6.09 -1.41 2.78
N GLY A 142 -5.77 -1.67 1.52
CA GLY A 142 -5.94 -2.99 0.89
C GLY A 142 -4.68 -3.40 0.12
N ASP A 143 -4.64 -4.66 -0.28
CA ASP A 143 -3.62 -5.12 -1.22
C ASP A 143 -3.78 -4.38 -2.55
N LEU A 144 -2.64 -3.93 -3.09
CA LEU A 144 -2.60 -3.12 -4.30
C LEU A 144 -2.31 -4.01 -5.50
N LEU A 145 -3.34 -4.16 -6.34
CA LEU A 145 -3.31 -4.98 -7.53
C LEU A 145 -3.26 -4.09 -8.76
N ILE A 146 -2.77 -4.63 -9.88
CA ILE A 146 -2.80 -3.95 -11.17
C ILE A 146 -4.20 -4.17 -11.77
N PRO A 147 -5.02 -3.11 -11.98
CA PRO A 147 -6.36 -3.26 -12.52
C PRO A 147 -6.34 -3.84 -13.95
N VAL A 148 -7.40 -4.57 -14.30
CA VAL A 148 -7.54 -5.17 -15.65
C VAL A 148 -7.38 -4.08 -16.72
N GLY A 149 -6.54 -4.33 -17.73
CA GLY A 149 -6.26 -3.37 -18.81
C GLY A 149 -5.05 -2.46 -18.58
N PHE A 150 -4.43 -2.53 -17.40
CA PHE A 150 -3.16 -1.86 -17.10
C PHE A 150 -2.01 -2.85 -16.96
N THR A 151 -0.80 -2.32 -17.13
CA THR A 151 0.44 -2.95 -16.67
C THR A 151 1.10 -2.07 -15.60
N ALA A 152 2.25 -2.45 -15.07
CA ALA A 152 2.96 -1.69 -14.04
C ALA A 152 4.42 -1.43 -14.40
N ARG A 153 4.94 -0.30 -13.91
CA ARG A 153 6.36 0.04 -13.97
C ARG A 153 7.20 -0.97 -13.21
N LYS A 154 8.40 -1.24 -13.72
CA LYS A 154 9.35 -2.21 -13.13
C LYS A 154 10.52 -1.53 -12.41
N GLU A 155 10.87 -0.33 -12.83
CA GLU A 155 11.97 0.52 -12.36
C GLU A 155 11.63 1.99 -12.55
#